data_AF-A0A432USZ9-F1
#
_entry.id   AF-A0A432USZ9-F1
#
_cell.length_a   1.000
_cell.length_b   1.000
_cell.length_c   1.000
_cell.angle_alpha   90.00
_cell.angle_beta   90.00
_cell.angle_gamma   90.00
#
_symmetry.space_group_name_H-M   'P 1'
#
loop_
_entity.id
_entity.type
_entity.pdbx_description
1 polymer ?
#
loop_
_entity_poly.entity_id
_entity_poly.type
_entity_poly.pdbx_seq_one_letter_code
_entity_poly.pdbx_strand_id
1 'polypeptide(L)' 'MANENTVTITPHRYDKIGILHCGVTEEGFVTVGGDVSNIAEGETVKFDRNKISVNRKGEEYTFAKYD' A
#
# COMPACT_ATOMS: atom_id res chain seq x y z
N MET A 1 15.54 -12.48 3.15
CA MET A 1 15.73 -11.08 3.56
C MET A 1 14.43 -10.37 3.21
N ALA A 2 13.69 -9.86 4.20
CA ALA A 2 12.51 -9.06 3.92
C ALA A 2 12.98 -7.77 3.24
N ASN A 3 12.47 -7.49 2.05
CA ASN A 3 12.80 -6.25 1.35
C ASN A 3 12.21 -5.09 2.17
N GLU A 4 13.06 -4.29 2.82
CA GLU A 4 12.66 -3.16 3.69
C GLU A 4 11.86 -2.06 2.96
N ASN A 5 11.70 -2.19 1.65
CA ASN A 5 11.03 -1.25 0.74
C ASN A 5 9.67 -1.74 0.22
N THR A 6 9.19 -2.91 0.62
CA THR A 6 7.90 -3.44 0.18
C THR A 6 7.18 -4.16 1.31
N VAL A 7 5.85 -4.09 1.30
CA VAL A 7 5.00 -4.85 2.22
C VAL A 7 3.71 -5.25 1.53
N THR A 8 3.27 -6.49 1.78
CA THR A 8 1.97 -6.98 1.31
C THR A 8 1.01 -7.06 2.49
N ILE A 9 -0.16 -6.47 2.33
CA ILE A 9 -1.17 -6.29 3.37
C ILE A 9 -2.51 -6.81 2.84
N THR A 10 -3.29 -7.48 3.70
CA THR A 10 -4.68 -7.85 3.43
C THR A 10 -5.65 -6.86 4.09
N PRO A 11 -6.94 -6.82 3.73
CA PRO A 11 -7.90 -5.91 4.36
C PRO A 11 -7.87 -5.95 5.89
N HIS A 12 -8.09 -4.77 6.48
CA HIS A 12 -8.17 -4.52 7.92
C HIS A 12 -6.82 -4.70 8.63
N ARG A 13 -5.72 -4.63 7.88
CA ARG A 13 -4.35 -4.70 8.37
C ARG A 13 -3.56 -3.46 7.98
N TYR A 14 -2.51 -3.22 8.74
CA TYR A 14 -1.54 -2.16 8.49
C TYR A 14 -0.13 -2.67 8.78
N ASP A 15 0.83 -2.06 8.14
CA ASP A 15 2.26 -2.28 8.36
C ASP A 15 3.04 -1.00 8.02
N LYS A 16 4.37 -1.07 7.94
CA LYS A 16 5.21 0.09 7.65
C LYS A 16 6.29 -0.22 6.61
N ILE A 17 6.57 0.80 5.79
CA ILE A 17 7.79 0.87 4.99
C ILE A 17 8.65 2.00 5.57
N GLY A 18 9.71 1.64 6.30
CA GLY A 18 10.48 2.59 7.11
C GLY A 18 9.59 3.28 8.16
N ILE A 19 9.45 4.61 8.06
CA ILE A 19 8.59 5.40 8.96
C ILE A 19 7.15 5.57 8.45
N LEU A 20 6.87 5.16 7.21
CA LEU A 20 5.57 5.38 6.57
C LEU A 20 4.61 4.25 6.95
N HIS A 21 3.49 4.63 7.57
CA HIS A 21 2.38 3.72 7.80
C HIS A 21 1.66 3.44 6.47
N CYS A 22 1.51 2.15 6.14
CA CYS A 22 0.76 1.65 5.00
C CYS A 22 -0.39 0.80 5.53
N GLY A 23 -1.59 0.93 4.97
CA GLY A 23 -2.73 0.19 5.47
C GLY A 23 -3.81 -0.04 4.42
N VAL A 24 -4.56 -1.11 4.64
CA VAL A 24 -5.77 -1.44 3.88
C VAL A 24 -6.90 -1.40 4.89
N THR A 25 -7.70 -0.33 4.89
CA THR A 25 -8.74 -0.15 5.91
C THR A 25 -9.90 -1.10 5.65
N GLU A 26 -10.31 -1.21 4.39
CA GLU A 26 -11.34 -2.09 3.88
C GLU A 26 -10.98 -2.49 2.44
N GLU A 27 -11.74 -3.41 1.87
CA GLU A 27 -11.49 -3.87 0.51
C GLU A 27 -11.57 -2.72 -0.50
N GLY A 28 -10.51 -2.53 -1.28
CA GLY A 28 -10.39 -1.48 -2.29
C GLY A 28 -10.03 -0.11 -1.74
N PHE A 29 -9.74 0.02 -0.44
CA PHE A 29 -9.40 1.30 0.18
C PHE A 29 -8.06 1.24 0.91
N VAL A 30 -7.11 2.05 0.48
CA VAL A 30 -5.73 2.05 0.98
C VAL A 30 -5.32 3.40 1.54
N THR A 31 -4.44 3.37 2.53
CA THR A 31 -3.83 4.55 3.14
C THR A 31 -2.32 4.46 3.19
N VAL A 32 -1.64 5.58 2.94
CA VAL A 32 -0.19 5.73 3.04
C VAL A 32 0.13 7.05 3.71
N GLY A 33 0.71 7.02 4.91
CA GLY A 33 1.21 8.22 5.58
C GLY A 33 0.17 9.32 5.81
N GLY A 34 -1.12 8.97 5.89
CA GLY A 34 -2.24 9.91 6.02
C GLY A 34 -2.96 10.24 4.71
N ASP A 35 -2.35 9.96 3.55
CA ASP A 35 -3.04 10.03 2.27
C ASP A 35 -3.87 8.75 2.06
N VAL A 36 -4.95 8.84 1.27
CA VAL A 36 -5.88 7.74 1.02
C VAL A 36 -6.25 7.65 -0.47
N SER A 37 -6.59 6.45 -0.94
CA SER A 37 -7.14 6.25 -2.28
C SER A 37 -7.99 4.99 -2.35
N ASN A 38 -8.95 5.00 -3.27
CA ASN A 38 -9.57 3.77 -3.75
C ASN A 38 -8.64 3.08 -4.76
N ILE A 39 -8.74 1.75 -4.87
CA ILE A 39 -8.00 0.91 -5.82
C ILE A 39 -8.84 -0.30 -6.22
N ALA A 40 -9.04 -0.47 -7.52
CA ALA A 40 -9.74 -1.62 -8.08
C ALA A 40 -8.84 -2.85 -8.21
N GLU A 41 -9.45 -4.01 -8.44
CA GLU A 41 -8.73 -5.26 -8.72
C GLU A 41 -7.83 -5.13 -9.95
N GLY A 42 -6.56 -5.53 -9.82
CA GLY A 42 -5.55 -5.41 -10.88
C GLY A 42 -5.00 -4.00 -11.09
N GLU A 43 -5.49 -2.99 -10.37
CA GLU A 43 -5.04 -1.61 -10.50
C GLU A 43 -3.74 -1.35 -9.73
N THR A 44 -3.06 -0.27 -10.09
CA THR A 44 -1.96 0.30 -9.32
C THR A 44 -2.20 1.79 -9.09
N VAL A 45 -2.09 2.23 -7.83
CA VAL A 45 -2.17 3.63 -7.43
C VAL A 45 -0.81 4.11 -6.94
N LYS A 46 -0.51 5.41 -7.13
CA LYS A 46 0.71 6.04 -6.64
C LYS A 46 0.40 7.17 -5.67
N PHE A 47 1.15 7.19 -4.58
CA PHE A 47 1.20 8.27 -3.61
C PHE A 47 2.50 9.06 -3.81
N ASP A 48 2.50 10.01 -4.75
CA ASP A 48 3.70 10.75 -5.20
C ASP A 48 4.43 11.49 -4.08
N ARG A 49 3.69 12.01 -3.10
CA ARG A 49 4.25 12.69 -1.93
C ARG A 49 5.09 11.75 -1.07
N ASN A 50 4.65 10.51 -0.92
CA ASN A 50 5.30 9.50 -0.07
C ASN A 50 6.22 8.56 -0.86
N LYS A 51 6.19 8.65 -2.19
CA LYS A 51 6.95 7.78 -3.10
C LYS A 51 6.62 6.29 -2.92
N ILE A 52 5.34 6.00 -2.68
CA ILE A 52 4.81 4.63 -2.52
C ILE A 52 3.83 4.32 -3.64
N SER A 53 4.00 3.19 -4.31
CA SER A 53 2.99 2.60 -5.19
C SER A 53 2.29 1.46 -4.47
N VAL A 54 1.02 1.26 -4.79
CA VAL A 54 0.20 0.18 -4.24
C VAL A 54 -0.43 -0.57 -5.39
N ASN A 55 -0.21 -1.87 -5.47
CA ASN A 55 -0.86 -2.75 -6.45
C ASN A 55 -1.79 -3.72 -5.73
N ARG A 56 -3.00 -3.90 -6.27
CA ARG A 56 -3.97 -4.87 -5.76
C ARG A 56 -4.02 -6.11 -6.65
N LYS A 57 -3.95 -7.29 -6.03
CA LYS A 57 -4.17 -8.60 -6.67
C LYS A 57 -4.99 -9.50 -5.73
N GLY A 58 -6.26 -9.68 -6.05
CA GLY A 58 -7.25 -10.34 -5.22
C GLY A 58 -7.42 -9.62 -3.89
N GLU A 59 -7.09 -10.34 -2.81
CA GLU A 59 -7.14 -9.84 -1.44
C GLU A 59 -5.80 -9.26 -0.96
N GLU A 60 -4.77 -9.28 -1.80
CA GLU A 60 -3.43 -8.78 -1.46
C GLU A 60 -3.17 -7.39 -2.03
N TYR A 61 -2.59 -6.53 -1.20
CA TYR A 61 -2.21 -5.17 -1.55
C TYR A 61 -0.72 -5.01 -1.29
N THR A 62 0.07 -4.90 -2.35
CA THR A 62 1.52 -4.75 -2.25
C THR A 62 1.88 -3.27 -2.35
N PHE A 63 2.35 -2.72 -1.25
CA PHE A 63 2.92 -1.39 -1.14
C PHE A 63 4.42 -1.47 -1.42
N ALA A 64 4.94 -0.61 -2.29
CA ALA A 64 6.37 -0.58 -2.61
C ALA A 64 6.86 0.86 -2.76
N LYS A 65 8.05 1.12 -2.23
CA LYS A 65 8.73 2.41 -2.47
C LYS A 65 9.26 2.47 -3.90
N TYR A 66 9.13 3.62 -4.55
CA TYR A 66 9.76 3.92 -5.83
C TYR A 66 10.56 5.23 -5.74
N ASP A 67 11.47 5.48 -6.70
CA ASP A 67 12.24 6.73 -6.80
C ASP A 67 11.49 7.80 -7.63
#